data_AF-A0A8T4PT65-F1
#
_entry.id   AF-A0A8T4PT65-F1
#
_cell.length_a   1.000
_cell.length_b   1.000
_cell.length_c   1.000
_cell.angle_alpha   90.00
_cell.angle_beta   90.00
_cell.angle_gamma   90.00
#
_symmetry.space_group_name_H-M   'P 1'
#
loop_
_entity.id
_entity.type
_entity.pdbx_description
1 polymer ?
#
loop_
_entity_poly.entity_id
_entity_poly.type
_entity_poly.pdbx_seq_one_letter_code
_entity_poly.pdbx_strand_id
1 'polypeptide(L)' 'MIKKIKGKYVVLSEKTGRKFGTYKTKKEAVKRLQQIEFFKHLKGSTKLQKRLKKKSLMKR' A
#
# COMPACT_ATOMS: atom_id res chain seq x y z
N MET A 1 6.59 -8.01 -0.06
CA MET A 1 6.60 -9.45 -0.41
C MET A 1 5.21 -10.09 -0.41
N ILE A 2 5.03 -11.21 -1.12
CA ILE A 2 3.83 -12.05 -1.11
C ILE A 2 4.18 -13.44 -0.56
N LYS A 3 3.45 -13.94 0.43
CA LYS A 3 3.59 -15.31 0.96
C LYS A 3 2.29 -16.08 0.81
N LYS A 4 2.36 -17.38 0.49
CA LYS A 4 1.20 -18.27 0.50
C LYS A 4 1.05 -18.88 1.89
N ILE A 5 -0.06 -18.61 2.57
CA ILE A 5 -0.33 -19.08 3.93
C ILE A 5 -1.72 -19.72 3.93
N LYS A 6 -1.80 -21.00 4.33
CA LYS A 6 -3.07 -21.77 4.40
C LYS A 6 -3.90 -21.66 3.10
N GLY A 7 -3.24 -21.79 1.94
CA GLY A 7 -3.89 -21.71 0.63
C GLY A 7 -4.21 -20.31 0.10
N LYS A 8 -4.03 -19.25 0.91
CA LYS A 8 -4.29 -17.85 0.51
C LYS A 8 -2.99 -17.08 0.27
N TYR A 9 -3.03 -16.05 -0.58
CA TYR A 9 -1.89 -15.17 -0.85
C TYR A 9 -1.93 -13.95 0.06
N VAL A 10 -0.91 -13.78 0.89
CA VAL A 10 -0.81 -12.71 1.89
C VAL A 10 0.27 -11.73 1.48
N VAL A 11 -0.07 -10.45 1.39
CA VAL A 11 0.89 -9.38 1.15
C VAL A 11 1.46 -8.93 2.49
N LEU A 12 2.78 -9.01 2.63
CA LEU A 12 3.51 -8.69 3.85
C LEU A 12 4.55 -7.59 3.60
N SER A 13 4.77 -6.77 4.62
CA SER A 13 5.91 -5.86 4.71
C SER A 13 7.19 -6.65 4.86
N GLU A 14 8.20 -6.32 4.05
CA GLU A 14 9.55 -6.90 4.19
C GLU A 14 10.22 -6.48 5.51
N LYS A 15 10.04 -5.23 5.92
CA LYS A 15 10.77 -4.68 7.08
C LYS A 15 10.11 -5.01 8.42
N THR A 16 8.77 -5.00 8.45
CA THR A 16 8.02 -5.10 9.71
C THR A 16 7.19 -6.37 9.84
N GLY A 17 7.14 -7.19 8.79
CA GLY A 17 6.28 -8.39 8.77
C GLY A 17 4.78 -8.09 8.81
N ARG A 18 4.36 -6.82 8.79
CA ARG A 18 2.95 -6.42 8.85
C ARG A 18 2.16 -6.94 7.64
N LYS A 19 0.97 -7.49 7.91
CA LYS A 19 0.00 -7.92 6.89
C LYS A 19 -0.71 -6.72 6.28
N PHE A 20 -0.64 -6.59 4.96
CA PHE A 20 -1.33 -5.56 4.19
C PHE A 20 -2.62 -6.05 3.51
N GLY A 21 -2.82 -7.36 3.49
CA GLY A 21 -4.03 -7.98 2.95
C GLY A 21 -3.85 -9.47 2.67
N THR A 22 -4.98 -10.18 2.59
CA THR A 22 -5.08 -11.59 2.20
C THR A 22 -5.96 -11.71 0.96
N TYR A 23 -5.53 -12.52 0.00
CA TYR A 23 -6.14 -12.63 -1.33
C TYR A 23 -6.28 -14.09 -1.74
N LYS A 24 -7.28 -14.37 -2.57
CA LYS A 24 -7.53 -15.72 -3.09
C LYS A 24 -6.56 -16.06 -4.21
N THR A 25 -6.21 -15.08 -5.04
CA THR A 25 -5.31 -15.28 -6.19
C THR A 25 -3.98 -14.54 -6.06
N LYS A 26 -2.95 -15.05 -6.75
CA LYS A 26 -1.64 -14.40 -6.83
C LYS A 26 -1.76 -13.04 -7.54
N LYS A 27 -2.61 -12.94 -8.56
CA LYS A 27 -2.81 -11.72 -9.37
C LYS A 27 -3.32 -10.56 -8.51
N GLU A 28 -4.30 -10.80 -7.63
CA GLU A 28 -4.80 -9.77 -6.70
C GLU A 28 -3.74 -9.30 -5.71
N ALA A 29 -2.97 -10.24 -5.15
CA ALA A 29 -1.88 -9.92 -4.24
C ALA A 29 -0.79 -9.07 -4.91
N VAL A 30 -0.48 -9.34 -6.19
CA VAL A 30 0.45 -8.53 -7.00
C VAL A 30 -0.11 -7.13 -7.24
N LYS A 31 -1.38 -7.00 -7.64
CA LYS A 31 -2.03 -5.67 -7.80
C LYS A 31 -1.96 -4.86 -6.51
N ARG A 32 -2.19 -5.49 -5.35
CA ARG A 32 -2.06 -4.82 -4.06
C ARG A 32 -0.63 -4.36 -3.78
N LEU A 33 0.36 -5.21 -4.07
CA LEU A 33 1.77 -4.85 -3.89
C LEU A 33 2.14 -3.62 -4.72
N GLN A 34 1.73 -3.60 -5.99
CA GLN A 34 1.92 -2.46 -6.90
C GLN A 34 1.28 -1.17 -6.37
N GLN A 35 0.06 -1.24 -5.85
CA GLN A 35 -0.59 -0.08 -5.21
C GLN A 35 0.25 0.46 -4.05
N ILE A 36 0.73 -0.44 -3.17
CA ILE A 36 1.55 -0.05 -2.02
C ILE A 36 2.84 0.61 -2.48
N GLU A 37 3.51 0.07 -3.49
CA GLU A 37 4.72 0.67 -4.08
C GLU A 37 4.42 2.03 -4.69
N PHE A 38 3.35 2.17 -5.46
CA PHE A 38 2.92 3.44 -6.01
C PHE A 38 2.72 4.49 -4.92
N PHE A 39 2.01 4.16 -3.83
CA PHE A 39 1.82 5.07 -2.70
C PHE A 39 3.12 5.39 -1.95
N LYS A 40 4.09 4.45 -1.87
CA LYS A 40 5.41 4.72 -1.29
C LYS A 40 6.16 5.77 -2.11
N HIS A 41 6.17 5.64 -3.44
CA HIS A 41 6.82 6.60 -4.33
C HIS A 41 6.10 7.97 -4.31
N LEU A 42 4.77 7.98 -4.27
CA LEU A 42 4.00 9.21 -4.10
C LEU A 42 4.27 9.91 -2.77
N LYS A 43 4.48 9.16 -1.67
CA LYS A 43 4.77 9.77 -0.36
C LYS A 43 6.08 10.57 -0.38
N GLY A 44 7.03 10.26 -1.26
CA GLY A 44 8.22 11.07 -1.51
C GLY A 44 7.96 12.39 -2.24
N SER A 45 6.78 12.57 -2.87
CA SER A 45 6.42 13.81 -3.57
C SER A 45 5.90 14.88 -2.59
N THR A 46 6.81 15.70 -2.08
CA THR A 46 6.57 16.78 -1.11
C THR A 46 5.45 17.75 -1.54
N LYS A 47 5.20 17.88 -2.85
CA LYS A 47 4.19 18.80 -3.43
C LYS A 47 2.75 18.30 -3.21
N LEU A 48 2.50 17.00 -3.30
CA LEU A 48 1.15 16.43 -3.15
C LEU A 48 0.69 16.42 -1.69
N GLN A 49 1.60 16.09 -0.76
CA GLN A 49 1.32 16.16 0.69
C GLN A 49 0.97 17.58 1.14
N LYS A 50 1.74 18.59 0.68
CA LYS A 50 1.43 20.01 0.95
C LYS A 50 0.05 20.39 0.38
N ARG A 51 -0.30 19.92 -0.82
CA ARG A 51 -1.59 20.21 -1.46
C ARG A 51 -2.78 19.56 -0.74
N LEU A 52 -2.64 18.31 -0.30
CA LEU A 52 -3.66 17.60 0.47
C LEU A 52 -3.86 18.20 1.85
N LYS A 53 -2.77 18.53 2.57
CA LYS A 53 -2.83 19.20 3.88
C LYS A 53 -3.45 20.61 3.78
N LYS A 54 -3.13 21.37 2.73
CA LYS A 54 -3.75 22.68 2.45
C LYS A 54 -5.25 22.54 2.18
N LYS A 55 -5.68 21.55 1.37
CA LYS A 55 -7.10 21.27 1.12
C LYS A 55 -7.88 20.84 2.36
N SER A 56 -7.28 20.03 3.26
CA SER A 56 -7.93 19.64 4.51
C SER A 56 -8.06 20.79 5.50
N LEU A 57 -7.11 21.74 5.49
CA LEU A 57 -7.16 22.95 6.32
C LEU A 57 -8.21 23.95 5.83
N MET A 58 -8.42 24.04 4.51
CA MET A 58 -9.43 24.91 3.88
C MET A 58 -10.86 24.36 3.93
N LYS A 59 -11.08 23.16 4.45
CA LYS A 59 -12.39 22.51 4.56
C LYS A 59 -13.09 22.78 5.91
N ARG A 60 -12.58 23.73 6.69
CA ARG A 60 -13.21 24.22 7.92
C ARG A 60 -14.09 25.41 7.63
#